data_AF-A0A2D7I5R5-F1
#
_entry.id   AF-A0A2D7I5R5-F1
#
_cell.length_a   1.000
_cell.length_b   1.000
_cell.length_c   1.000
_cell.angle_alpha   90.00
_cell.angle_beta   90.00
_cell.angle_gamma   90.00
#
_symmetry.space_group_name_H-M   'P 1'
#
loop_
_entity.id
_entity.type
_entity.pdbx_description
1 polymer ?
#
loop_
_entity_poly.entity_id
_entity_poly.type
_entity_poly.pdbx_seq_one_letter_code
_entity_poly.pdbx_strand_id
1 'polypeptide(L)' 'MWISHKDLKPETLKNLAEEFVTRDGTDYGATEKTLDQKVEGLMNQLKKGEARICFEATTGSVHIVARKSLSRS' A
#
# COMPACT_ATOMS: atom_id res chain seq x y z
N MET A 1 13.24 -2.75 -7.26
CA MET A 1 12.86 -2.06 -8.51
C MET A 1 11.51 -1.40 -8.30
N TRP A 2 11.29 -0.16 -8.74
CA TRP A 2 9.97 0.47 -8.65
C TRP A 2 9.12 0.07 -9.85
N ILE A 3 7.89 -0.41 -9.59
CA ILE A 3 6.93 -0.82 -10.63
C ILE A 3 5.67 0.02 -10.55
N SER A 4 4.94 0.14 -11.66
CA SER A 4 3.66 0.84 -11.66
C SER A 4 2.58 -0.04 -11.04
N HIS A 5 1.65 0.57 -10.31
CA HIS A 5 0.46 -0.12 -9.84
C HIS A 5 -0.41 -0.67 -10.99
N LYS A 6 -0.23 -0.16 -12.22
CA LYS A 6 -0.91 -0.63 -13.43
C LYS A 6 -0.29 -1.91 -14.00
N ASP A 7 0.95 -2.24 -13.62
CA ASP A 7 1.66 -3.43 -14.10
C ASP A 7 1.30 -4.68 -13.28
N LEU A 8 0.57 -4.51 -12.18
CA LEU A 8 0.09 -5.58 -11.32
C LEU A 8 -1.32 -6.01 -11.70
N LYS A 9 -1.60 -7.30 -11.51
CA LYS A 9 -2.97 -7.79 -11.58
C LYS A 9 -3.83 -7.11 -10.50
N PRO A 10 -5.11 -6.80 -10.78
CA PRO A 10 -6.00 -6.16 -9.80
C PRO A 10 -6.08 -6.92 -8.47
N GLU A 11 -6.11 -8.24 -8.51
CA GLU A 11 -6.11 -9.11 -7.32
C GLU A 11 -4.85 -8.93 -6.47
N THR A 12 -3.67 -8.91 -7.10
CA THR A 12 -2.38 -8.74 -6.42
C THR A 12 -2.30 -7.35 -5.79
N LEU A 13 -2.73 -6.33 -6.52
CA LEU A 13 -2.74 -4.97 -6.00
C LEU A 13 -3.70 -4.81 -4.80
N LYS A 14 -4.87 -5.45 -4.85
CA LYS A 14 -5.83 -5.47 -3.75
C LYS A 14 -5.25 -6.16 -2.51
N ASN A 15 -4.67 -7.35 -2.67
CA ASN A 15 -4.06 -8.09 -1.57
C ASN A 15 -2.92 -7.30 -0.91
N LEU A 16 -2.03 -6.71 -1.72
CA LEU A 16 -0.95 -5.86 -1.21
C LEU A 16 -1.48 -4.61 -0.48
N ALA A 17 -2.57 -4.02 -0.97
CA ALA A 17 -3.21 -2.89 -0.33
C ALA A 17 -3.83 -3.28 1.01
N GLU A 18 -4.54 -4.41 1.07
CA GLU A 18 -5.11 -4.96 2.30
C GLU A 18 -4.03 -5.28 3.32
N GLU A 19 -2.95 -5.97 2.92
CA GLU A 19 -1.79 -6.24 3.78
C GLU A 19 -1.14 -4.95 4.30
N PHE A 20 -1.01 -3.93 3.45
CA PHE A 20 -0.41 -2.65 3.86
C PHE A 20 -1.27 -1.94 4.91
N VAL A 21 -2.58 -1.82 4.68
CA VAL A 21 -3.49 -1.08 5.58
C VAL A 21 -3.85 -1.85 6.86
N THR A 22 -3.73 -3.17 6.85
CA THR A 22 -3.89 -4.02 8.05
C THR A 22 -2.64 -3.96 8.94
N ARG A 23 -1.44 -3.90 8.36
CA ARG A 23 -0.19 -3.76 9.12
C ARG A 23 -0.04 -2.39 9.81
N ASP A 24 -0.59 -1.34 9.23
CA ASP A 24 -0.67 0.02 9.83
C ASP A 24 -1.85 0.15 10.83
N GLY A 25 -2.65 -0.90 10.99
CA GLY A 25 -3.87 -0.91 11.80
C GLY A 25 -3.61 -1.25 13.26
N THR A 26 -3.08 -0.30 14.03
CA THR A 26 -3.12 -0.36 15.49
C THR A 26 -4.26 0.45 16.11
N ASP A 27 -5.33 0.78 15.37
CA ASP A 27 -6.37 1.65 15.94
C ASP A 27 -7.62 0.93 16.48
N TYR A 28 -8.45 0.14 15.79
CA TYR A 28 -9.68 -0.43 16.42
C TYR A 28 -10.49 0.58 17.29
N GLY A 29 -10.47 1.87 16.93
CA GLY A 29 -11.28 2.91 17.55
C GLY A 29 -12.56 3.12 16.74
N ALA A 30 -13.67 3.43 17.41
CA ALA A 30 -15.05 3.47 16.88
C ALA A 30 -15.35 4.46 15.72
N THR A 31 -14.34 4.96 15.01
CA THR A 31 -14.45 5.78 13.80
C THR A 31 -13.36 5.42 12.76
N GLU A 32 -12.92 4.15 12.73
CA GLU A 32 -11.95 3.70 11.73
C GLU A 32 -12.59 3.60 10.34
N LYS A 33 -11.91 4.18 9.35
CA LYS A 33 -12.19 3.94 7.94
C LYS A 33 -12.28 2.44 7.68
N THR A 34 -13.29 2.02 6.93
CA THR A 34 -13.42 0.62 6.53
C THR A 34 -12.18 0.17 5.75
N LEU A 35 -11.93 -1.14 5.68
CA LEU A 35 -10.84 -1.70 4.90
C LEU A 35 -10.86 -1.15 3.46
N ASP A 36 -12.05 -1.11 2.85
CA ASP A 36 -12.25 -0.56 1.51
C ASP A 36 -11.88 0.92 1.40
N GLN A 37 -12.26 1.75 2.39
CA GLN A 37 -11.88 3.17 2.42
C GLN A 37 -10.37 3.37 2.61
N LYS A 38 -9.72 2.50 3.38
CA LYS A 38 -8.26 2.51 3.54
C LYS A 38 -7.57 2.10 2.22
N VAL A 39 -8.07 1.07 1.54
CA VAL A 39 -7.60 0.63 0.22
C VAL A 39 -7.77 1.73 -0.83
N GLU A 40 -8.94 2.36 -0.91
CA GLU A 40 -9.19 3.48 -1.82
C GLU A 40 -8.25 4.66 -1.53
N GLY A 41 -8.03 4.96 -0.25
CA GLY A 41 -7.04 5.96 0.18
C GLY A 41 -5.64 5.64 -0.31
N LEU A 42 -5.20 4.38 -0.19
CA LEU A 42 -3.90 3.93 -0.67
C LEU A 42 -3.79 4.02 -2.19
N MET A 43 -4.84 3.63 -2.92
CA MET A 43 -4.89 3.75 -4.38
C MET A 43 -4.74 5.21 -4.83
N ASN A 44 -5.34 6.16 -4.11
CA ASN A 44 -5.16 7.58 -4.37
C ASN A 44 -3.72 8.04 -4.06
N GLN A 45 -3.08 7.53 -3.01
CA GLN A 45 -1.67 7.81 -2.72
C GLN A 45 -0.73 7.26 -3.82
N LEU A 46 -0.99 6.06 -4.32
CA LEU A 46 -0.25 5.47 -5.45
C LEU A 46 -0.38 6.34 -6.70
N LYS A 47 -1.60 6.80 -7.03
CA LYS A 47 -1.84 7.72 -8.17
C LYS A 47 -1.12 9.05 -8.01
N LYS A 48 -1.06 9.60 -6.78
CA LYS A 48 -0.37 10.86 -6.47
C LYS A 48 1.15 10.72 -6.33
N GLY A 49 1.69 9.50 -6.33
CA GLY A 49 3.10 9.23 -6.06
C GLY A 49 3.50 9.43 -4.59
N GLU A 50 2.52 9.50 -3.68
CA GLU A 50 2.69 9.52 -2.23
C GLU A 50 2.95 8.13 -1.66
N ALA A 51 2.62 7.08 -2.40
CA ALA A 51 3.03 5.70 -2.17
C ALA A 51 3.63 5.11 -3.45
N ARG A 52 4.50 4.12 -3.32
CA ARG A 52 5.15 3.43 -4.44
C ARG A 52 5.23 1.93 -4.20
N ILE A 53 5.26 1.17 -5.28
CA ILE A 53 5.37 -0.29 -5.24
C ILE A 53 6.81 -0.70 -5.54
N CYS A 54 7.44 -1.39 -4.60
CA CYS A 54 8.77 -1.96 -4.75
C CYS A 54 8.67 -3.46 -5.04
N PHE A 55 9.27 -3.88 -6.14
CA PHE A 55 9.53 -5.27 -6.45
C PHE A 55 10.96 -5.65 -6.08
N GLU A 56 11.10 -6.69 -5.26
CA GLU A 56 12.38 -7.27 -4.88
C GLU A 56 12.68 -8.47 -5.79
N ALA A 57 13.58 -8.27 -6.76
CA ALA A 57 13.91 -9.31 -7.74
C ALA A 57 14.59 -10.54 -7.10
N THR A 58 15.26 -10.36 -5.97
CA THR A 58 15.98 -11.43 -5.27
C THR A 58 15.02 -12.46 -4.65
N THR A 59 13.92 -11.98 -4.07
CA THR A 59 12.94 -12.84 -3.37
C THR A 59 11.68 -13.06 -4.20
N GLY A 60 11.47 -12.27 -5.26
CA GLY A 60 10.22 -12.22 -6.01
C GLY A 60 9.09 -11.50 -5.28
N SER A 61 9.39 -10.82 -4.17
CA SER A 61 8.37 -10.19 -3.32
C SER A 61 7.97 -8.80 -3.84
N VAL A 62 6.73 -8.42 -3.58
CA VAL A 62 6.19 -7.09 -3.91
C VAL A 62 5.74 -6.42 -2.61
N HIS A 63 6.11 -5.16 -2.41
CA HIS A 63 5.73 -4.39 -1.23
C HIS A 63 5.29 -2.98 -1.59
N ILE A 64 4.37 -2.42 -0.80
CA ILE A 64 3.96 -1.01 -0.90
C ILE A 64 4.73 -0.21 0.15
N VAL A 65 5.28 0.93 -0.27
CA VAL A 65 6.02 1.86 0.59
C VAL A 65 5.38 3.24 0.50
N ALA A 66 4.83 3.74 1.61
CA ALA A 66 4.30 5.09 1.70
C ALA A 66 5.42 6.10 1.99
N ARG A 67 5.39 7.25 1.32
CA ARG A 67 6.38 8.32 1.49
C ARG A 67 6.40 8.90 2.90
N LYS A 68 5.26 8.88 3.59
CA LYS A 68 5.17 9.30 5.01
C LYS A 68 5.91 8.36 5.96
N SER A 69 6.06 7.08 5.61
CA SER A 69 6.84 6.12 6.39
C SER A 69 8.34 6.38 6.29
N LEU A 70 8.80 6.98 5.17
CA LEU A 70 10.20 7.32 4.93
C LEU A 70 10.68 8.58 5.69
N SER A 71 9.80 9.31 6.39
CA SER A 71 10.17 10.58 7.08
C SER A 71 10.23 10.47 8.61
N ARG A 72 10.34 9.26 9.17
CA ARG A 72 10.73 9.08 10.57
C ARG A 72 12.23 8.77 10.62
N SER A 73 13.05 9.82 10.57
CA SER A 73 14.45 9.83 11.03
C SER A 73 14.56 10.77 12.21
#